data_AF-A0A3N9NAL5-F1
#
_entry.id   AF-A0A3N9NAL5-F1
#
_cell.length_a   1.000
_cell.length_b   1.000
_cell.length_c   1.000
_cell.angle_alpha   90.00
_cell.angle_beta   90.00
_cell.angle_gamma   90.00
#
_symmetry.space_group_name_H-M   'P 1'
#
loop_
_entity.id
_entity.type
_entity.pdbx_description
1 polymer ?
#
loop_
_entity_poly.entity_id
_entity_poly.type
_entity_poly.pdbx_seq_one_letter_code
_entity_poly.pdbx_strand_id
1 'polypeptide(L)' 'MFNFNWLSDLSNSWGRFFIILAFIAPLVFAFTMKKSYIYEGAEDNTWWRNLKLWVLLIVAVQIAIYLYF' A
#
# COMPACT_ATOMS: atom_id res chain seq x y z
N MET A 1 -18.98 -16.02 -16.63
CA MET A 1 -17.85 -16.30 -15.72
C MET A 1 -16.57 -16.07 -16.49
N PHE A 2 -15.62 -15.33 -15.92
CA PHE A 2 -14.30 -15.18 -16.55
C PHE A 2 -13.56 -16.52 -16.53
N ASN A 3 -12.88 -16.89 -17.62
CA ASN A 3 -12.11 -18.13 -17.71
C ASN A 3 -10.72 -17.90 -17.12
N PHE A 4 -10.47 -18.48 -15.94
CA PHE A 4 -9.20 -18.38 -15.21
C PHE A 4 -8.33 -19.65 -15.31
N ASN A 5 -8.61 -20.57 -16.25
CA ASN A 5 -7.81 -21.79 -16.40
C ASN A 5 -6.34 -21.51 -16.74
N TRP A 6 -6.01 -20.32 -17.25
CA TRP A 6 -4.64 -19.90 -17.50
C TRP A 6 -3.85 -19.51 -16.23
N LEU A 7 -4.54 -19.34 -15.10
CA LEU A 7 -3.97 -19.03 -13.78
C LEU A 7 -3.84 -20.27 -12.89
N SER A 8 -4.26 -21.46 -13.36
CA SER A 8 -4.28 -22.70 -12.58
C SER A 8 -2.91 -23.12 -12.07
N ASP A 9 -1.86 -22.78 -12.81
CA ASP A 9 -0.49 -23.16 -12.51
C ASP A 9 0.22 -22.12 -11.63
N LEU A 10 -0.46 -21.01 -11.31
CA LEU A 10 0.11 -19.98 -10.45
C LEU A 10 0.11 -20.46 -9.01
N SER A 11 1.31 -20.65 -8.46
CA SER A 11 1.44 -21.05 -7.06
C SER A 11 0.85 -19.98 -6.12
N ASN A 12 0.35 -20.42 -4.97
CA ASN A 12 -0.19 -19.53 -3.93
C ASN A 12 0.86 -18.46 -3.51
N SER A 13 2.15 -18.81 -3.54
CA SER A 13 3.25 -17.87 -3.28
C SER A 13 3.25 -16.67 -4.22
N TRP A 14 2.96 -16.86 -5.51
CA TRP A 14 2.87 -15.76 -6.47
C TRP A 14 1.63 -14.90 -6.24
N GLY A 15 0.49 -15.50 -5.89
CA GLY A 15 -0.71 -14.76 -5.50
C GLY A 15 -0.45 -13.83 -4.31
N ARG A 16 0.22 -14.35 -3.27
CA ARG A 16 0.66 -13.57 -2.10
C ARG A 16 1.61 -12.45 -2.48
N PHE A 17 2.59 -12.74 -3.33
CA PHE A 17 3.54 -11.73 -3.82
C PHE A 17 2.82 -10.57 -4.50
N PHE A 18 1.90 -10.83 -5.43
CA PHE A 18 1.19 -9.77 -6.15
C PHE A 18 0.26 -8.94 -5.25
N ILE A 19 -0.39 -9.57 -4.27
CA ILE A 19 -1.24 -8.83 -3.32
C ILE A 19 -0.39 -7.91 -2.43
N ILE A 20 0.72 -8.41 -1.88
CA ILE A 20 1.63 -7.58 -1.08
C ILE A 20 2.20 -6.44 -1.94
N LEU A 21 2.56 -6.73 -3.19
CA LEU A 21 3.03 -5.71 -4.14
C LEU A 21 1.97 -4.63 -4.37
N ALA A 22 0.69 -5.01 -4.48
CA ALA A 22 -0.41 -4.07 -4.65
C ALA A 22 -0.60 -3.14 -3.43
N PHE A 23 -0.26 -3.58 -2.22
CA PHE A 23 -0.25 -2.73 -1.02
C PHE A 23 0.99 -1.82 -0.95
N ILE A 24 2.16 -2.33 -1.38
CA ILE A 24 3.43 -1.58 -1.32
C ILE A 24 3.51 -0.50 -2.42
N ALA A 25 2.96 -0.74 -3.60
CA ALA A 25 3.01 0.22 -4.71
C ALA A 25 2.48 1.63 -4.35
N PRO A 26 1.28 1.80 -3.76
CA PRO A 26 0.80 3.12 -3.34
C PRO A 26 1.61 3.72 -2.20
N LEU A 27 2.21 2.90 -1.32
CA LEU A 27 3.14 3.37 -0.29
C LEU A 27 4.38 4.00 -0.93
N VAL A 28 5.02 3.31 -1.87
CA VAL A 28 6.19 3.82 -2.60
C VAL A 28 5.83 5.12 -3.32
N PHE A 29 4.67 5.17 -3.98
CA PHE A 29 4.17 6.38 -4.63
C PHE A 29 3.94 7.53 -3.65
N ALA A 30 3.32 7.29 -2.49
CA ALA A 30 3.13 8.33 -1.48
C ALA A 30 4.49 8.89 -0.98
N PHE A 31 5.51 8.04 -0.90
CA PHE A 31 6.84 8.45 -0.46
C PHE A 31 7.62 9.25 -1.51
N THR A 32 7.29 9.15 -2.80
CA THR A 32 7.91 9.98 -3.85
C THR A 32 7.39 11.42 -3.86
N MET A 33 6.23 11.68 -3.24
CA MET A 33 5.66 13.03 -3.17
C MET A 33 6.50 13.99 -2.30
N LYS A 34 6.56 15.27 -2.69
CA LYS A 34 7.25 16.31 -1.90
C LYS A 34 6.45 16.63 -0.65
N LYS A 35 7.14 16.92 0.46
CA LYS A 35 6.49 17.31 1.73
C LYS A 35 5.59 18.54 1.56
N SER A 36 6.00 19.52 0.75
CA SER A 36 5.20 20.72 0.48
C SER A 36 3.81 20.42 -0.10
N TYR A 37 3.71 19.39 -0.95
CA TYR A 37 2.44 18.93 -1.52
C TYR A 37 1.57 18.23 -0.47
N ILE A 38 2.19 17.49 0.45
CA ILE A 38 1.46 16.77 1.51
C ILE A 38 0.87 17.72 2.56
N TYR A 39 1.58 18.80 2.86
CA TYR A 39 1.12 19.84 3.77
C TYR A 39 0.35 20.96 3.06
N GLU A 40 0.04 20.81 1.78
CA GLU A 40 -0.70 21.83 1.03
C GLU A 40 -2.11 21.99 1.65
N GLY A 41 -2.44 23.21 2.08
CA GLY A 41 -3.69 23.51 2.78
C GLY A 41 -3.72 23.09 4.26
N ALA A 42 -2.63 22.55 4.82
CA ALA A 42 -2.52 22.30 6.24
C ALA A 42 -2.23 23.63 6.99
N GLU A 43 -2.87 23.81 8.15
CA GLU A 43 -2.62 24.98 9.01
C GLU A 43 -1.18 25.02 9.56
N ASP A 44 -0.58 23.85 9.76
CA ASP A 44 0.77 23.69 10.27
C ASP A 44 1.47 22.44 9.71
N ASN A 45 2.77 22.35 9.98
CA ASN A 45 3.62 21.22 9.59
C ASN A 45 3.71 20.16 10.70
N THR A 46 2.64 19.96 11.47
CA THR A 46 2.65 18.94 12.53
C THR A 46 2.85 17.54 11.97
N TRP A 47 3.55 16.70 12.73
CA TRP A 47 3.93 15.36 12.26
C TRP A 47 2.72 14.45 12.01
N TRP A 48 1.64 14.59 12.79
CA TRP A 48 0.38 13.87 12.56
C TRP A 48 -0.34 14.28 11.28
N ARG A 49 -0.11 15.47 10.73
CA ARG A 49 -0.66 15.87 9.42
C ARG A 49 0.15 15.31 8.25
N ASN A 50 1.28 14.63 8.51
CA ASN A 50 2.06 13.99 7.47
C ASN A 50 1.34 12.75 6.94
N LEU A 51 0.65 12.90 5.80
CA LEU A 51 -0.09 11.80 5.16
C LEU A 51 0.79 10.58 4.82
N LYS A 52 2.11 10.75 4.64
CA LYS A 52 3.02 9.60 4.43
C LYS A 52 3.03 8.63 5.61
N LEU A 53 2.94 9.15 6.84
CA LEU A 53 2.93 8.31 8.04
C LEU A 53 1.62 7.51 8.14
N TRP A 54 0.51 8.12 7.75
CA TRP A 54 -0.78 7.44 7.73
C TRP A 54 -0.86 6.36 6.64
N VAL A 55 -0.37 6.65 5.43
CA VAL A 55 -0.29 5.63 4.37
C VAL A 55 0.62 4.48 4.81
N LEU A 56 1.76 4.76 5.44
CA LEU A 56 2.64 3.74 6.02
C LEU A 56 1.91 2.88 7.05
N LEU A 57 1.21 3.51 8.01
CA LEU A 57 0.47 2.80 9.04
C LEU A 57 -0.61 1.89 8.46
N ILE A 58 -1.42 2.41 7.52
CA ILE A 58 -2.51 1.66 6.89
C ILE A 58 -1.95 0.46 6.11
N VAL A 59 -0.92 0.66 5.29
CA VAL A 59 -0.29 -0.41 4.51
C VAL A 59 0.35 -1.46 5.43
N ALA A 60 0.99 -1.05 6.52
CA ALA A 60 1.54 -1.97 7.50
C ALA A 60 0.45 -2.85 8.14
N VAL A 61 -0.70 -2.26 8.51
CA VAL A 61 -1.84 -3.00 9.06
C VAL A 61 -2.43 -3.96 8.02
N GLN A 62 -2.60 -3.52 6.77
CA GLN A 62 -3.10 -4.38 5.68
C GLN A 62 -2.20 -5.59 5.44
N ILE A 63 -0.88 -5.38 5.37
CA ILE A 63 0.10 -6.46 5.22
C ILE A 63 0.05 -7.40 6.42
N ALA A 64 0.00 -6.86 7.65
CA ALA A 64 -0.06 -7.68 8.86
C ALA A 64 -1.29 -8.59 8.90
N ILE A 65 -2.47 -8.04 8.56
CA ILE A 65 -3.71 -8.82 8.45
C ILE A 65 -3.58 -9.88 7.35
N TYR A 66 -3.08 -9.49 6.17
CA TYR A 66 -2.94 -10.39 5.04
C TYR A 66 -1.94 -11.54 5.27
N LEU A 67 -0.91 -11.33 6.09
CA LEU A 67 0.05 -12.38 6.45
C LEU A 67 -0.45 -13.27 7.60
N TYR A 68 -1.36 -12.77 8.42
CA TYR A 68 -1.93 -13.52 9.54
C TYR A 68 -3.00 -14.53 9.08
N PHE A 69 -3.83 -14.15 8.10
CA PHE A 69 -4.88 -15.01 7.52
C PHE A 69 -4.40 -15.76 6.27
#